data_AF-A0AA42ZXS9-F1
#
_entry.id   AF-A0AA42ZXS9-F1
#
_cell.length_a   1.000
_cell.length_b   1.000
_cell.length_c   1.000
_cell.angle_alpha   90.00
_cell.angle_beta   90.00
_cell.angle_gamma   90.00
#
_symmetry.space_group_name_H-M   'P 1'
#
loop_
_entity.id
_entity.type
_entity.pdbx_description
1 polymer ?
#
loop_
_entity_poly.entity_id
_entity_poly.type
_entity_poly.pdbx_seq_one_letter_code
_entity_poly.pdbx_strand_id
1 'polypeptide(L)'
;MSALKVFVPRDATACALGADAVADSILAGAKGRGIEIELVRNGSRGAFWLEPLVEVETESGRMAFGPVALADVPGLFESGFPGPADHALGLGPVDGIDWLASQQRLTFYRSGWTDPLSLDDYTRMGGYKGLKRALDLSSQAIVDEVKESGLRGRGGAAFPTGIKWQTVLDTPAEQKYIVCNADEGDSGTFADRLLMESDPFQLIEGMTIAGLAVGATEGFIYLRSEYPHCRRVLEEAIARASQANWLGEDIQGSGKAFKLELRIGAGAYICGEETSLLDSLEGKRGLIRFKPPLPAIEGLLGKPTVVNNVLSLGAISTILAEGAGYYRDFGTGRSRGTLTVQLAGNVRRGGLVEIPFGATLRELVEGYGGGTASGRPVRAIQVGGPLGAYLPESQWDVTLNYGALTDIGGMLGHGGIVVFDDTVDMAQQARFAMEFCAVESCGKCTPCRVGSVRGVEVIDRIVANQDREFNLKVLDDLCETMDKGSLCAMGGLTPMPVRSALKHFPADFGA
;
A
#
# COMPACT_ATOMS: atom_id res chain seq x y z
N MET A 1 34.02 -20.88 11.58
CA MET A 1 33.52 -19.50 11.37
C MET A 1 32.05 -19.64 11.01
N SER A 2 31.15 -18.81 11.54
CA SER A 2 29.76 -18.79 11.06
C SER A 2 29.74 -18.44 9.57
N ALA A 3 28.85 -19.06 8.80
CA ALA A 3 28.66 -18.70 7.40
C ALA A 3 28.35 -17.20 7.27
N LEU A 4 28.90 -16.55 6.24
CA LEU A 4 28.60 -15.14 5.97
C LEU A 4 27.18 -15.02 5.44
N LYS A 5 26.35 -14.16 6.05
CA LYS A 5 24.98 -13.94 5.57
C LYS A 5 24.97 -12.96 4.41
N VAL A 6 24.38 -13.40 3.31
CA VAL A 6 24.12 -12.58 2.13
C VAL A 6 22.62 -12.47 1.96
N PHE A 7 22.13 -11.27 1.68
CA PHE A 7 20.71 -11.01 1.52
C PHE A 7 20.42 -10.60 0.09
N VAL A 8 19.43 -11.25 -0.52
CA VAL A 8 18.94 -10.90 -1.86
C VAL A 8 17.42 -10.82 -1.80
N PRO A 9 16.83 -9.63 -2.07
CA PRO A 9 15.40 -9.45 -1.91
C PRO A 9 14.55 -10.41 -2.76
N ARG A 10 13.36 -10.73 -2.25
CA ARG A 10 12.37 -11.62 -2.90
C ARG A 10 11.02 -10.97 -3.16
N ASP A 11 10.91 -9.66 -2.94
CA ASP A 11 9.70 -8.92 -3.27
C ASP A 11 9.50 -8.94 -4.80
N ALA A 12 8.26 -8.76 -5.23
CA ALA A 12 7.92 -8.85 -6.65
C ALA A 12 8.68 -7.82 -7.51
N THR A 13 8.99 -6.63 -6.97
CA THR A 13 9.79 -5.63 -7.69
C THR A 13 11.23 -6.13 -7.90
N ALA A 14 11.91 -6.60 -6.86
CA ALA A 14 13.27 -7.12 -6.98
C ALA A 14 13.33 -8.35 -7.90
N CYS A 15 12.36 -9.28 -7.79
CA CYS A 15 12.25 -10.41 -8.70
C CYS A 15 12.05 -9.97 -10.16
N ALA A 16 11.21 -8.96 -10.41
CA ALA A 16 11.03 -8.40 -11.74
C ALA A 16 12.31 -7.76 -12.32
N LEU A 17 13.20 -7.29 -11.46
CA LEU A 17 14.52 -6.74 -11.81
C LEU A 17 15.65 -7.80 -11.79
N GLY A 18 15.32 -9.08 -11.65
CA GLY A 18 16.27 -10.19 -11.80
C GLY A 18 16.87 -10.74 -10.51
N ALA A 19 16.33 -10.40 -9.33
CA ALA A 19 16.87 -10.81 -8.04
C ALA A 19 17.00 -12.35 -7.87
N ASP A 20 16.10 -13.14 -8.46
CA ASP A 20 16.19 -14.61 -8.41
C ASP A 20 17.46 -15.11 -9.13
N ALA A 21 17.73 -14.59 -10.34
CA ALA A 21 18.93 -14.94 -11.09
C ALA A 21 20.21 -14.46 -10.39
N VAL A 22 20.16 -13.30 -9.74
CA VAL A 22 21.27 -12.79 -8.91
C VAL A 22 21.53 -13.71 -7.72
N ALA A 23 20.49 -14.14 -7.00
CA ALA A 23 20.63 -15.08 -5.88
C ALA A 23 21.25 -16.41 -6.31
N ASP A 24 20.77 -17.01 -7.40
CA ASP A 24 21.30 -18.25 -7.94
C ASP A 24 22.77 -18.11 -8.37
N SER A 25 23.11 -17.00 -9.02
CA SER A 25 24.48 -16.71 -9.44
C SER A 25 25.43 -16.48 -8.26
N ILE A 26 24.95 -15.84 -7.19
CA ILE A 26 25.72 -15.68 -5.94
C ILE A 26 26.00 -17.04 -5.30
N LEU A 27 24.99 -17.90 -5.18
CA LEU A 27 25.17 -19.25 -4.64
C LEU A 27 26.18 -20.07 -5.46
N ALA A 28 26.05 -20.04 -6.79
CA ALA A 28 26.97 -20.73 -7.69
C ALA A 28 28.40 -20.15 -7.60
N GLY A 29 28.52 -18.81 -7.56
CA GLY A 29 29.78 -18.10 -7.46
C GLY A 29 30.54 -18.37 -6.15
N ALA A 30 29.82 -18.44 -5.02
CA ALA A 30 30.37 -18.79 -3.71
C ALA A 30 30.84 -20.24 -3.68
N LYS A 31 30.00 -21.17 -4.16
CA LYS A 31 30.34 -22.60 -4.26
C LYS A 31 31.58 -22.83 -5.14
N GLY A 32 31.67 -22.16 -6.29
CA GLY A 32 32.82 -22.27 -7.20
C GLY A 32 34.13 -21.78 -6.61
N ARG A 33 34.07 -20.92 -5.58
CA ARG A 33 35.23 -20.36 -4.86
C ARG A 33 35.49 -21.03 -3.51
N GLY A 34 34.66 -22.00 -3.11
CA GLY A 34 34.76 -22.64 -1.79
C GLY A 34 34.42 -21.71 -0.62
N ILE A 35 33.59 -20.68 -0.86
CA ILE A 35 33.13 -19.74 0.16
C ILE A 35 31.80 -20.25 0.73
N GLU A 36 31.70 -20.37 2.04
CA GLU A 36 30.47 -20.75 2.74
C GLU A 36 29.63 -19.50 3.04
N ILE A 37 28.41 -19.47 2.49
CA ILE A 37 27.44 -18.39 2.70
C ILE A 37 26.08 -18.94 3.13
N GLU A 38 25.36 -18.15 3.92
CA GLU A 38 23.92 -18.31 4.14
C GLU A 38 23.20 -17.25 3.30
N LEU A 39 22.49 -17.65 2.25
CA LEU A 39 21.72 -16.73 1.44
C LEU A 39 20.30 -16.59 1.98
N VAL A 40 19.99 -15.41 2.51
CA VAL A 40 18.67 -15.03 3.01
C VAL A 40 17.90 -14.31 1.91
N ARG A 41 16.69 -14.79 1.63
CA ARG A 41 15.76 -14.12 0.72
C ARG A 41 14.89 -13.13 1.50
N ASN A 42 15.42 -11.96 1.80
CA ASN A 42 14.75 -10.93 2.60
C ASN A 42 13.62 -10.22 1.83
N GLY A 43 12.76 -9.49 2.53
CA GLY A 43 11.87 -8.50 1.90
C GLY A 43 12.64 -7.37 1.20
N SER A 44 11.95 -6.45 0.55
CA SER A 44 12.61 -5.25 0.00
C SER A 44 12.68 -4.13 1.04
N ARG A 45 13.73 -3.32 0.94
CA ARG A 45 13.87 -2.05 1.68
C ARG A 45 12.88 -0.99 1.16
N GLY A 46 12.27 -1.19 0.00
CA GLY A 46 11.40 -0.24 -0.67
C GLY A 46 12.14 0.83 -1.49
N ALA A 47 13.47 0.73 -1.64
CA ALA A 47 14.28 1.63 -2.46
C ALA A 47 14.43 1.07 -3.89
N PHE A 48 13.36 1.10 -4.68
CA PHE A 48 13.28 0.31 -5.92
C PHE A 48 14.29 0.69 -7.01
N TRP A 49 14.84 1.91 -7.01
CA TRP A 49 15.91 2.28 -7.95
C TRP A 49 17.26 1.63 -7.62
N LEU A 50 17.40 1.02 -6.43
CA LEU A 50 18.57 0.25 -6.01
C LEU A 50 18.35 -1.26 -6.10
N GLU A 51 17.15 -1.72 -6.48
CA GLU A 51 16.86 -3.15 -6.58
C GLU A 51 17.44 -3.75 -7.89
N PRO A 52 17.98 -4.99 -7.88
CA PRO A 52 18.21 -5.86 -6.73
C PRO A 52 19.29 -5.31 -5.78
N LEU A 53 18.91 -5.05 -4.53
CA LEU A 53 19.79 -4.52 -3.49
C LEU A 53 20.38 -5.67 -2.70
N VAL A 54 21.57 -6.11 -3.07
CA VAL A 54 22.29 -7.19 -2.39
C VAL A 54 22.93 -6.63 -1.13
N GLU A 55 22.80 -7.33 -0.02
CA GLU A 55 23.44 -6.93 1.24
C GLU A 55 24.28 -8.07 1.83
N VAL A 56 25.29 -7.72 2.61
CA VAL A 56 26.13 -8.68 3.32
C VAL A 56 26.24 -8.29 4.79
N GLU A 57 26.04 -9.25 5.69
CA GLU A 57 26.26 -9.04 7.12
C GLU A 57 27.76 -9.00 7.43
N THR A 58 28.18 -7.92 8.09
CA THR A 58 29.54 -7.72 8.58
C THR A 58 29.50 -7.36 10.07
N GLU A 59 30.66 -7.32 10.73
CA GLU A 59 30.76 -6.88 12.13
C GLU A 59 30.27 -5.44 12.35
N SER A 60 30.28 -4.60 11.30
CA SER A 60 29.81 -3.20 11.34
C SER A 60 28.35 -3.03 10.92
N GLY A 61 27.62 -4.12 10.66
CA GLY A 61 26.26 -4.10 10.15
C GLY A 61 26.15 -4.61 8.70
N ARG A 62 24.99 -4.40 8.07
CA ARG A 62 24.72 -4.84 6.70
C ARG A 62 25.28 -3.84 5.69
N MET A 63 26.19 -4.30 4.83
CA MET A 63 26.78 -3.53 3.75
C MET A 63 26.00 -3.77 2.45
N ALA A 64 25.65 -2.71 1.74
CA ALA A 64 24.77 -2.77 0.57
C ALA A 64 25.54 -2.64 -0.76
N PHE A 65 25.03 -3.34 -1.78
CA PHE A 65 25.45 -3.26 -3.17
C PHE A 65 24.21 -3.15 -4.06
N GLY A 66 24.15 -2.15 -4.93
CA GLY A 66 22.98 -2.02 -5.80
C GLY A 66 23.02 -0.88 -6.82
N PRO A 67 22.21 -0.96 -7.89
CA PRO A 67 21.45 -2.15 -8.30
C PRO A 67 22.36 -3.22 -8.90
N VAL A 68 22.27 -4.46 -8.41
CA VAL A 68 23.10 -5.58 -8.90
C VAL A 68 22.40 -6.31 -10.03
N ALA A 69 22.97 -6.28 -11.23
CA ALA A 69 22.54 -7.13 -12.33
C ALA A 69 23.28 -8.47 -12.31
N LEU A 70 22.73 -9.46 -13.01
CA LEU A 70 23.34 -10.79 -13.14
C LEU A 70 24.79 -10.73 -13.66
N ALA A 71 25.07 -9.80 -14.58
CA ALA A 71 26.40 -9.62 -15.16
C ALA A 71 27.44 -9.06 -14.18
N ASP A 72 27.02 -8.44 -13.09
CA ASP A 72 27.91 -7.82 -12.10
C ASP A 72 28.42 -8.84 -11.07
N VAL A 73 27.72 -9.97 -10.88
CA VAL A 73 28.02 -10.96 -9.84
C VAL A 73 29.48 -11.48 -9.93
N PRO A 74 30.03 -11.82 -11.11
CA PRO A 74 31.44 -12.22 -11.21
C PRO A 74 32.42 -11.14 -10.72
N GLY A 75 32.23 -9.89 -11.15
CA GLY A 75 33.07 -8.74 -10.74
C GLY A 75 32.93 -8.41 -9.26
N LEU A 76 31.74 -8.63 -8.69
CA LEU A 76 31.49 -8.50 -7.27
C LEU A 76 32.37 -9.48 -6.47
N PHE A 77 32.42 -10.76 -6.85
CA PHE A 77 33.34 -11.72 -6.22
C PHE A 77 34.82 -11.37 -6.40
N GLU A 78 35.21 -10.84 -7.56
CA GLU A 78 36.59 -10.40 -7.83
C GLU A 78 37.01 -9.23 -6.94
N SER A 79 36.07 -8.37 -6.57
CA SER A 79 36.31 -7.25 -5.63
C SER A 79 36.42 -7.66 -4.16
N GLY A 80 36.23 -8.94 -3.82
CA GLY A 80 36.36 -9.47 -2.46
C GLY A 80 35.05 -9.84 -1.76
N PHE A 81 33.91 -9.80 -2.46
CA PHE A 81 32.62 -10.24 -1.93
C PHE A 81 32.62 -11.74 -1.56
N PRO A 82 31.93 -12.17 -0.49
CA PRO A 82 31.13 -11.39 0.48
C PRO A 82 31.96 -10.81 1.65
N GLY A 83 33.26 -10.62 1.49
CA GLY A 83 34.09 -9.87 2.44
C GLY A 83 34.04 -8.36 2.20
N PRO A 84 35.00 -7.59 2.74
CA PRO A 84 35.17 -6.17 2.45
C PRO A 84 35.48 -5.95 0.96
N ALA A 85 34.43 -5.71 0.18
CA ALA A 85 34.51 -5.58 -1.27
C ALA A 85 34.57 -4.11 -1.69
N ASP A 86 35.60 -3.74 -2.47
CA ASP A 86 35.70 -2.42 -3.10
C ASP A 86 35.13 -2.51 -4.52
N HIS A 87 33.82 -2.28 -4.64
CA HIS A 87 33.08 -2.43 -5.89
C HIS A 87 32.36 -1.13 -6.24
N ALA A 88 32.23 -0.83 -7.53
CA ALA A 88 31.54 0.38 -8.01
C ALA A 88 30.05 0.45 -7.59
N LEU A 89 29.45 -0.71 -7.30
CA LEU A 89 28.08 -0.82 -6.78
C LEU A 89 28.01 -0.78 -5.24
N GLY A 90 29.13 -0.71 -4.54
CA GLY A 90 29.17 -0.65 -3.08
C GLY A 90 28.61 0.68 -2.56
N LEU A 91 27.57 0.59 -1.73
CA LEU A 91 26.84 1.74 -1.18
C LEU A 91 27.22 2.05 0.27
N GLY A 92 28.05 1.21 0.90
CA GLY A 92 28.38 1.31 2.32
C GLY A 92 27.33 0.66 3.23
N PRO A 93 27.26 1.05 4.51
CA PRO A 93 26.24 0.58 5.44
C PRO A 93 24.83 0.93 4.93
N VAL A 94 23.94 -0.06 4.87
CA VAL A 94 22.59 0.10 4.33
C VAL A 94 21.74 1.11 5.11
N ASP A 95 21.94 1.20 6.41
CA ASP A 95 21.33 2.16 7.32
C ASP A 95 21.95 3.56 7.23
N GLY A 96 23.12 3.69 6.57
CA GLY A 96 23.75 4.95 6.22
C GLY A 96 23.29 5.53 4.88
N ILE A 97 22.46 4.82 4.10
CA ILE A 97 21.90 5.35 2.86
C ILE A 97 20.87 6.44 3.23
N ASP A 98 21.17 7.70 2.93
CA ASP A 98 20.36 8.87 3.33
C ASP A 98 18.86 8.69 3.08
N TRP A 99 18.48 8.14 1.92
CA TRP A 99 17.06 7.92 1.57
C TRP A 99 16.33 6.95 2.50
N LEU A 100 17.03 5.97 3.07
CA LEU A 100 16.50 5.05 4.08
C LEU A 100 16.61 5.65 5.47
N ALA A 101 17.76 6.26 5.79
CA ALA A 101 18.08 6.80 7.10
C ALA A 101 17.18 7.99 7.51
N SER A 102 16.73 8.80 6.55
CA SER A 102 15.91 9.98 6.80
C SER A 102 14.42 9.68 7.06
N GLN A 103 14.00 8.43 6.94
CA GLN A 103 12.62 7.99 7.17
C GLN A 103 12.33 7.74 8.65
N GLN A 104 11.04 7.74 9.03
CA GLN A 104 10.58 7.33 10.35
C GLN A 104 9.63 6.14 10.17
N ARG A 105 10.20 4.95 9.99
CA ARG A 105 9.43 3.73 9.72
C ARG A 105 8.79 3.17 10.99
N LEU A 106 7.47 3.26 11.10
CA LEU A 106 6.68 2.63 12.18
C LEU A 106 6.02 1.34 11.73
N THR A 107 5.54 1.33 10.49
CA THR A 107 4.86 0.18 9.88
C THR A 107 5.87 -0.68 9.13
N PHE A 108 6.84 -0.08 8.44
CA PHE A 108 7.81 -0.78 7.58
C PHE A 108 9.18 -1.01 8.25
N TYR A 109 9.27 -0.96 9.58
CA TYR A 109 10.57 -1.03 10.27
C TYR A 109 11.31 -2.36 10.11
N ARG A 110 10.60 -3.48 9.84
CA ARG A 110 11.19 -4.79 9.51
C ARG A 110 11.40 -5.02 8.02
N SER A 111 10.75 -4.22 7.16
CA SER A 111 10.80 -4.41 5.70
C SER A 111 12.25 -4.36 5.21
N GLY A 112 12.70 -5.46 4.62
CA GLY A 112 14.06 -5.62 4.11
C GLY A 112 15.08 -6.15 5.11
N TRP A 113 14.77 -6.19 6.40
CA TRP A 113 15.69 -6.71 7.42
C TRP A 113 15.60 -8.23 7.59
N THR A 114 14.40 -8.79 7.47
CA THR A 114 14.09 -10.19 7.81
C THR A 114 13.83 -11.05 6.57
N ASP A 115 13.98 -12.37 6.73
CA ASP A 115 13.23 -13.30 5.87
C ASP A 115 11.73 -13.15 6.17
N PRO A 116 10.89 -12.76 5.20
CA PRO A 116 9.46 -12.52 5.41
C PRO A 116 8.70 -13.75 5.96
N LEU A 117 9.24 -14.96 5.77
CA LEU A 117 8.61 -16.21 6.19
C LEU A 117 9.26 -16.82 7.43
N SER A 118 10.23 -16.16 8.05
CA SER A 118 10.86 -16.61 9.29
C SER A 118 10.14 -16.06 10.53
N LEU A 119 9.45 -16.95 11.25
CA LEU A 119 8.84 -16.62 12.55
C LEU A 119 9.90 -16.22 13.59
N ASP A 120 11.09 -16.81 13.52
CA ASP A 120 12.20 -16.49 14.42
C ASP A 120 12.71 -15.08 14.18
N ASP A 121 12.85 -14.66 12.91
CA ASP A 121 13.21 -13.28 12.58
C ASP A 121 12.11 -12.30 13.04
N TYR A 122 10.84 -12.64 12.77
CA TYR A 122 9.70 -11.82 13.17
C TYR A 122 9.68 -11.58 14.68
N THR A 123 9.75 -12.65 15.47
CA THR A 123 9.74 -12.60 16.94
C THR A 123 10.98 -11.93 17.52
N ARG A 124 12.17 -12.21 16.97
CA ARG A 124 13.43 -11.54 17.36
C ARG A 124 13.34 -10.03 17.19
N MET A 125 12.68 -9.56 16.13
CA MET A 125 12.44 -8.15 15.86
C MET A 125 11.14 -7.62 16.50
N GLY A 126 10.66 -8.24 17.57
CA GLY A 126 9.54 -7.74 18.37
C GLY A 126 8.15 -8.09 17.85
N GLY A 127 8.04 -8.95 16.84
CA GLY A 127 6.79 -9.53 16.40
C GLY A 127 6.07 -10.30 17.51
N TYR A 128 4.74 -10.29 17.47
CA TYR A 128 3.82 -10.84 18.48
C TYR A 128 3.89 -10.21 19.87
N LYS A 129 4.70 -9.17 20.11
CA LYS A 129 4.62 -8.40 21.37
C LYS A 129 3.24 -7.78 21.56
N GLY A 130 2.68 -7.18 20.50
CA GLY A 130 1.37 -6.56 20.54
C GLY A 130 0.26 -7.58 20.78
N LEU A 131 0.30 -8.71 20.07
CA LEU A 131 -0.67 -9.79 20.27
C LEU A 131 -0.59 -10.43 21.65
N LYS A 132 0.61 -10.71 22.17
CA LYS A 132 0.78 -11.24 23.53
C LYS A 132 0.12 -10.32 24.56
N ARG A 133 0.34 -9.00 24.45
CA ARG A 133 -0.33 -8.02 25.31
C ARG A 133 -1.84 -8.01 25.10
N ALA A 134 -2.30 -8.06 23.86
CA ALA A 134 -3.73 -8.03 23.53
C ALA A 134 -4.49 -9.26 24.09
N LEU A 135 -3.85 -10.42 24.23
CA LEU A 135 -4.46 -11.61 24.83
C LEU A 135 -4.83 -11.41 26.31
N ASP A 136 -4.12 -10.54 27.02
CA ASP A 136 -4.38 -10.21 28.43
C ASP A 136 -5.35 -9.03 28.61
N LEU A 137 -5.75 -8.37 27.52
CA LEU A 137 -6.65 -7.22 27.52
C LEU A 137 -8.11 -7.64 27.28
N SER A 138 -9.04 -6.83 27.79
CA SER A 138 -10.44 -6.94 27.38
C SER A 138 -10.62 -6.38 25.96
N SER A 139 -11.62 -6.88 25.23
CA SER A 139 -12.00 -6.36 23.91
C SER A 139 -12.17 -4.84 23.91
N GLN A 140 -12.82 -4.29 24.94
CA GLN A 140 -13.00 -2.85 25.09
C GLN A 140 -11.67 -2.10 25.28
N ALA A 141 -10.74 -2.63 26.07
CA ALA A 141 -9.44 -2.02 26.28
C ALA A 141 -8.61 -1.94 24.98
N ILE A 142 -8.67 -2.98 24.14
CA ILE A 142 -8.01 -2.97 22.82
C ILE A 142 -8.63 -1.89 21.93
N VAL A 143 -9.96 -1.81 21.87
CA VAL A 143 -10.67 -0.79 21.08
C VAL A 143 -10.33 0.62 21.54
N ASP A 144 -10.30 0.86 22.85
CA ASP A 144 -9.97 2.18 23.40
C ASP A 144 -8.53 2.58 23.13
N GLU A 145 -7.59 1.65 23.18
CA GLU A 145 -6.20 1.92 22.80
C GLU A 145 -6.06 2.29 21.31
N VAL A 146 -6.79 1.60 20.43
CA VAL A 146 -6.82 1.95 19.00
C VAL A 146 -7.47 3.32 18.77
N LYS A 147 -8.52 3.69 19.52
CA LYS A 147 -9.07 5.06 19.48
C LYS A 147 -8.05 6.09 19.95
N GLU A 148 -7.37 5.82 21.06
CA GLU A 148 -6.40 6.73 21.67
C GLU A 148 -5.20 6.99 20.74
N SER A 149 -4.79 5.99 19.95
CA SER A 149 -3.71 6.13 18.96
C SER A 149 -4.01 7.19 17.89
N GLY A 150 -5.29 7.50 17.65
CA GLY A 150 -5.73 8.37 16.56
C GLY A 150 -5.60 7.73 15.18
N LEU A 151 -5.43 6.41 15.07
CA LEU A 151 -5.38 5.69 13.80
C LEU A 151 -6.64 5.95 12.96
N ARG A 152 -6.42 6.31 11.70
CA ARG A 152 -7.45 6.48 10.67
C ARG A 152 -7.22 5.46 9.54
N GLY A 153 -8.29 5.08 8.87
CA GLY A 153 -8.26 4.14 7.75
C GLY A 153 -7.27 4.58 6.67
N ARG A 154 -6.35 3.69 6.29
CA ARG A 154 -5.28 3.95 5.33
C ARG A 154 -5.66 3.64 3.88
N GLY A 155 -6.84 3.07 3.64
CA GLY A 155 -7.41 2.86 2.29
C GLY A 155 -8.10 4.11 1.69
N GLY A 156 -7.70 5.33 2.07
CA GLY A 156 -8.20 6.58 1.47
C GLY A 156 -9.29 7.33 2.23
N ALA A 157 -10.35 6.67 2.72
CA ALA A 157 -11.48 7.37 3.36
C ALA A 157 -11.16 7.99 4.74
N ALA A 158 -10.03 7.62 5.35
CA ALA A 158 -9.56 8.15 6.63
C ALA A 158 -10.59 8.08 7.77
N PHE A 159 -11.48 7.09 7.79
CA PHE A 159 -12.41 6.91 8.91
C PHE A 159 -11.67 6.46 10.17
N PRO A 160 -11.95 7.00 11.37
CA PRO A 160 -11.28 6.58 12.61
C PRO A 160 -11.45 5.08 12.89
N THR A 161 -10.34 4.34 12.95
CA THR A 161 -10.37 2.86 13.03
C THR A 161 -11.02 2.38 14.33
N GLY A 162 -10.67 2.98 15.48
CA GLY A 162 -11.24 2.62 16.77
C GLY A 162 -12.75 2.88 16.88
N ILE A 163 -13.28 3.87 16.17
CA ILE A 163 -14.75 4.10 16.11
C ILE A 163 -15.42 2.99 15.30
N LYS A 164 -14.84 2.60 14.16
CA LYS A 164 -15.35 1.48 13.35
C LYS A 164 -15.39 0.20 14.18
N TRP A 165 -14.32 -0.07 14.94
CA TRP A 165 -14.24 -1.25 15.79
C TRP A 165 -15.23 -1.20 16.94
N GLN A 166 -15.44 -0.03 17.56
CA GLN A 166 -16.48 0.11 18.58
C GLN A 166 -17.87 -0.24 18.05
N THR A 167 -18.23 0.22 16.83
CA THR A 167 -19.53 -0.14 16.23
C THR A 167 -19.69 -1.65 16.07
N VAL A 168 -18.64 -2.36 15.63
CA VAL A 168 -18.68 -3.82 15.50
C VAL A 168 -18.73 -4.51 16.86
N LEU A 169 -17.98 -4.01 17.84
CA LEU A 169 -17.97 -4.53 19.21
C LEU A 169 -19.37 -4.41 19.85
N ASP A 170 -19.99 -3.24 19.74
CA ASP A 170 -21.31 -2.93 20.31
C ASP A 170 -22.46 -3.66 19.63
N THR A 171 -22.29 -4.08 18.37
CA THR A 171 -23.34 -4.78 17.63
C THR A 171 -23.44 -6.24 18.11
N PRO A 172 -24.59 -6.67 18.68
CA PRO A 172 -24.74 -8.04 19.17
C PRO A 172 -24.80 -9.05 18.03
N ALA A 173 -23.91 -10.04 18.06
CA ALA A 173 -23.94 -11.20 17.19
C ALA A 173 -23.10 -12.33 17.79
N GLU A 174 -23.50 -13.58 17.55
CA GLU A 174 -22.72 -14.76 17.94
C GLU A 174 -21.44 -14.90 17.11
N GLN A 175 -21.51 -14.53 15.82
CA GLN A 175 -20.38 -14.53 14.89
C GLN A 175 -20.15 -13.12 14.35
N LYS A 176 -18.88 -12.72 14.30
CA LYS A 176 -18.39 -11.48 13.70
C LYS A 176 -17.17 -11.80 12.83
N TYR A 177 -16.84 -10.91 11.90
CA TYR A 177 -15.75 -11.15 10.95
C TYR A 177 -14.74 -9.99 10.90
N ILE A 178 -13.49 -10.35 10.63
CA ILE A 178 -12.46 -9.40 10.21
C ILE A 178 -12.21 -9.59 8.72
N VAL A 179 -12.26 -8.52 7.95
CA VAL A 179 -11.97 -8.52 6.52
C VAL A 179 -10.85 -7.53 6.26
N CYS A 180 -9.73 -8.04 5.78
CA CYS A 180 -8.64 -7.26 5.25
C CYS A 180 -8.89 -7.00 3.76
N ASN A 181 -8.99 -5.73 3.40
CA ASN A 181 -9.05 -5.28 2.03
C ASN A 181 -7.62 -5.10 1.50
N ALA A 182 -7.17 -6.08 0.71
CA ALA A 182 -5.88 -6.13 0.03
C ALA A 182 -6.05 -6.10 -1.49
N ASP A 183 -7.07 -5.38 -1.98
CA ASP A 183 -7.34 -5.25 -3.41
C ASP A 183 -6.39 -4.25 -4.10
N GLU A 184 -5.80 -3.30 -3.35
CA GLU A 184 -4.81 -2.28 -3.78
C GLU A 184 -4.84 -1.97 -5.30
N GLY A 185 -6.02 -1.59 -5.79
CA GLY A 185 -6.29 -1.44 -7.22
C GLY A 185 -5.82 -0.10 -7.79
N ASP A 186 -5.45 0.85 -6.94
CA ASP A 186 -5.01 2.17 -7.36
C ASP A 186 -3.66 2.11 -8.10
N SER A 187 -3.56 2.80 -9.22
CA SER A 187 -2.26 3.01 -9.87
C SER A 187 -1.34 3.83 -8.97
N GLY A 188 -0.07 3.43 -8.90
CA GLY A 188 0.93 4.12 -8.08
C GLY A 188 0.95 3.70 -6.61
N THR A 189 0.15 2.70 -6.23
CA THR A 189 0.17 2.13 -4.88
C THR A 189 0.78 0.73 -4.87
N PHE A 190 1.57 0.45 -3.84
CA PHE A 190 2.25 -0.85 -3.64
C PHE A 190 2.65 -1.06 -2.18
N ALA A 191 2.16 -0.25 -1.25
CA ALA A 191 2.51 -0.35 0.16
C ALA A 191 1.85 -1.58 0.79
N ASP A 192 0.58 -1.86 0.45
CA ASP A 192 -0.08 -3.10 0.88
C ASP A 192 0.70 -4.30 0.35
N ARG A 193 1.03 -4.32 -0.96
CA ARG A 193 1.86 -5.37 -1.57
C ARG A 193 3.16 -5.57 -0.82
N LEU A 194 3.91 -4.49 -0.59
CA LEU A 194 5.22 -4.55 0.04
C LEU A 194 5.12 -5.09 1.46
N LEU A 195 4.12 -4.68 2.25
CA LEU A 195 3.91 -5.20 3.60
C LEU A 195 3.58 -6.70 3.56
N MET A 196 2.68 -7.14 2.69
CA MET A 196 2.31 -8.55 2.56
C MET A 196 3.46 -9.43 2.06
N GLU A 197 4.35 -8.91 1.23
CA GLU A 197 5.51 -9.65 0.71
C GLU A 197 6.72 -9.62 1.65
N SER A 198 6.91 -8.54 2.41
CA SER A 198 8.10 -8.31 3.23
C SER A 198 7.90 -8.61 4.72
N ASP A 199 6.67 -8.49 5.22
CA ASP A 199 6.34 -8.71 6.63
C ASP A 199 4.89 -9.23 6.82
N PRO A 200 4.54 -10.40 6.24
CA PRO A 200 3.18 -10.93 6.27
C PRO A 200 2.67 -11.21 7.70
N PHE A 201 3.55 -11.56 8.63
CA PHE A 201 3.17 -11.84 10.01
C PHE A 201 2.66 -10.59 10.74
N GLN A 202 3.10 -9.40 10.35
CA GLN A 202 2.56 -8.14 10.87
C GLN A 202 1.09 -7.95 10.53
N LEU A 203 0.69 -8.27 9.29
CA LEU A 203 -0.71 -8.25 8.90
C LEU A 203 -1.52 -9.29 9.66
N ILE A 204 -1.00 -10.52 9.76
CA ILE A 204 -1.65 -11.62 10.49
C ILE A 204 -1.84 -11.22 11.96
N GLU A 205 -0.81 -10.69 12.62
CA GLU A 205 -0.87 -10.21 13.99
C GLU A 205 -1.93 -9.13 14.17
N GLY A 206 -1.95 -8.12 13.30
CA GLY A 206 -2.92 -7.04 13.33
C GLY A 206 -4.37 -7.52 13.16
N MET A 207 -4.60 -8.50 12.28
CA MET A 207 -5.91 -9.12 12.09
C MET A 207 -6.36 -9.93 13.30
N THR A 208 -5.45 -10.70 13.91
CA THR A 208 -5.74 -11.44 15.15
C THR A 208 -6.12 -10.49 16.28
N ILE A 209 -5.36 -9.41 16.48
CA ILE A 209 -5.69 -8.37 17.48
C ILE A 209 -7.06 -7.75 17.18
N ALA A 210 -7.37 -7.44 15.92
CA ALA A 210 -8.69 -6.93 15.53
C ALA A 210 -9.81 -7.93 15.88
N GLY A 211 -9.57 -9.24 15.67
CA GLY A 211 -10.48 -10.31 16.05
C GLY A 211 -10.78 -10.30 17.55
N LEU A 212 -9.72 -10.24 18.38
CA LEU A 212 -9.83 -10.14 19.84
C LEU A 212 -10.58 -8.86 20.29
N ALA A 213 -10.34 -7.75 19.59
CA ALA A 213 -10.92 -6.44 19.92
C ALA A 213 -12.44 -6.40 19.75
N VAL A 214 -13.00 -7.13 18.79
CA VAL A 214 -14.44 -7.08 18.48
C VAL A 214 -15.19 -8.38 18.80
N GLY A 215 -14.47 -9.44 19.16
CA GLY A 215 -15.03 -10.78 19.38
C GLY A 215 -15.30 -11.55 18.09
N ALA A 216 -14.48 -11.34 17.05
CA ALA A 216 -14.53 -12.11 15.81
C ALA A 216 -13.54 -13.29 15.88
N THR A 217 -13.98 -14.46 15.44
CA THR A 217 -13.18 -15.70 15.41
C THR A 217 -12.72 -16.10 14.01
N GLU A 218 -13.18 -15.38 12.99
CA GLU A 218 -12.84 -15.66 11.59
C GLU A 218 -12.43 -14.38 10.85
N GLY A 219 -11.38 -14.51 10.05
CA GLY A 219 -10.78 -13.46 9.25
C GLY A 219 -10.62 -13.85 7.79
N PHE A 220 -10.79 -12.88 6.90
CA PHE A 220 -10.54 -13.04 5.46
C PHE A 220 -9.59 -11.96 4.95
N ILE A 221 -8.56 -12.36 4.21
CA ILE A 221 -7.78 -11.45 3.37
C ILE A 221 -8.35 -11.54 1.96
N TYR A 222 -8.91 -10.46 1.44
CA TYR A 222 -9.32 -10.36 0.04
C TYR A 222 -8.17 -9.76 -0.76
N LEU A 223 -7.42 -10.60 -1.46
CA LEU A 223 -6.23 -10.24 -2.22
C LEU A 223 -6.56 -10.18 -3.71
N ARG A 224 -6.22 -9.07 -4.37
CA ARG A 224 -6.37 -8.94 -5.83
C ARG A 224 -5.66 -10.05 -6.61
N SER A 225 -6.21 -10.42 -7.77
CA SER A 225 -5.63 -11.44 -8.66
C SER A 225 -4.24 -11.07 -9.20
N GLU A 226 -3.92 -9.78 -9.30
CA GLU A 226 -2.68 -9.32 -9.90
C GLU A 226 -1.47 -9.46 -8.95
N TYR A 227 -1.66 -9.90 -7.71
CA TYR A 227 -0.60 -10.11 -6.71
C TYR A 227 -0.33 -11.61 -6.42
N PRO A 228 0.14 -12.40 -7.41
CA PRO A 228 0.43 -13.81 -7.20
C PRO A 228 1.64 -14.05 -6.27
N HIS A 229 2.53 -13.07 -6.12
CA HIS A 229 3.67 -13.12 -5.18
C HIS A 229 3.17 -13.01 -3.74
N CYS A 230 2.38 -11.97 -3.41
CA CYS A 230 1.67 -11.88 -2.12
C CYS A 230 0.90 -13.16 -1.80
N ARG A 231 0.18 -13.74 -2.77
CA ARG A 231 -0.57 -14.98 -2.56
C ARG A 231 0.31 -16.09 -1.98
N ARG A 232 1.44 -16.39 -2.64
CA ARG A 232 2.36 -17.45 -2.19
C ARG A 232 2.95 -17.16 -0.81
N VAL A 233 3.31 -15.89 -0.55
CA VAL A 233 3.86 -15.48 0.74
C VAL A 233 2.81 -15.61 1.85
N LEU A 234 1.59 -15.13 1.63
CA LEU A 234 0.51 -15.19 2.62
C LEU A 234 0.02 -16.61 2.89
N GLU A 235 -0.14 -17.46 1.86
CA GLU A 235 -0.51 -18.87 2.05
C GLU A 235 0.49 -19.58 2.98
N GLU A 236 1.79 -19.37 2.74
CA GLU A 236 2.85 -19.95 3.58
C GLU A 236 2.92 -19.31 4.98
N ALA A 237 2.79 -17.99 5.09
CA ALA A 237 2.81 -17.29 6.37
C ALA A 237 1.62 -17.69 7.26
N ILE A 238 0.41 -17.80 6.69
CA ILE A 238 -0.77 -18.28 7.41
C ILE A 238 -0.53 -19.72 7.89
N ALA A 239 -0.02 -20.60 7.03
CA ALA A 239 0.27 -21.99 7.40
C ALA A 239 1.29 -22.07 8.55
N ARG A 240 2.38 -21.30 8.49
CA ARG A 240 3.40 -21.23 9.55
C ARG A 240 2.84 -20.68 10.85
N ALA A 241 2.06 -19.60 10.79
CA ALA A 241 1.43 -19.01 11.98
C ALA A 241 0.44 -19.99 12.64
N SER A 242 -0.36 -20.73 11.86
CA SER A 242 -1.22 -21.79 12.38
C SER A 242 -0.43 -22.94 13.01
N GLN A 243 0.63 -23.42 12.36
CA GLN A 243 1.48 -24.49 12.91
C GLN A 243 2.16 -24.09 14.23
N ALA A 244 2.54 -22.82 14.37
CA ALA A 244 3.13 -22.26 15.58
C ALA A 244 2.09 -21.78 16.62
N ASN A 245 0.80 -22.09 16.41
CA ASN A 245 -0.30 -21.74 17.30
C ASN A 245 -0.49 -20.22 17.53
N TRP A 246 -0.14 -19.40 16.54
CA TRP A 246 -0.47 -17.96 16.49
C TRP A 246 -1.84 -17.68 15.84
N LEU A 247 -2.43 -18.71 15.24
CA LEU A 247 -3.78 -18.77 14.68
C LEU A 247 -4.39 -20.14 15.05
N GLY A 248 -5.72 -20.25 15.05
CA GLY A 248 -6.43 -21.49 15.31
C GLY A 248 -7.47 -21.36 16.42
N GLU A 249 -7.76 -22.48 17.10
CA GLU A 249 -8.81 -22.56 18.13
C GLU A 249 -8.35 -22.11 19.52
N ASP A 250 -7.04 -22.12 19.79
CA ASP A 250 -6.49 -21.81 21.11
C ASP A 250 -5.13 -21.11 21.00
N ILE A 251 -5.15 -19.86 20.56
CA ILE A 251 -3.95 -19.06 20.28
C ILE A 251 -3.08 -18.99 21.52
N GLN A 252 -1.88 -19.55 21.42
CA GLN A 252 -0.89 -19.62 22.51
C GLN A 252 -1.44 -20.17 23.85
N GLY A 253 -2.49 -21.00 23.84
CA GLY A 253 -3.07 -21.56 25.07
C GLY A 253 -3.95 -20.57 25.87
N SER A 254 -4.41 -19.48 25.23
CA SER A 254 -5.18 -18.41 25.87
C SER A 254 -6.70 -18.69 26.00
N GLY A 255 -7.20 -19.75 25.37
CA GLY A 255 -8.64 -20.00 25.17
C GLY A 255 -9.30 -19.07 24.15
N LYS A 256 -8.53 -18.31 23.37
CA LYS A 256 -9.02 -17.44 22.30
C LYS A 256 -8.79 -18.08 20.92
N ALA A 257 -9.79 -17.98 20.04
CA ALA A 257 -9.73 -18.51 18.69
C ALA A 257 -9.72 -17.40 17.63
N PHE A 258 -8.92 -17.59 16.59
CA PHE A 258 -8.96 -16.79 15.36
C PHE A 258 -8.43 -17.61 14.19
N LYS A 259 -9.28 -17.81 13.17
CA LYS A 259 -8.93 -18.46 11.90
C LYS A 259 -8.80 -17.41 10.81
N LEU A 260 -7.88 -17.63 9.88
CA LEU A 260 -7.60 -16.70 8.81
C LEU A 260 -7.58 -17.44 7.47
N GLU A 261 -8.38 -16.95 6.51
CA GLU A 261 -8.41 -17.47 5.15
C GLU A 261 -7.97 -16.41 4.14
N LEU A 262 -7.26 -16.84 3.11
CA LEU A 262 -6.95 -16.03 1.94
C LEU A 262 -7.99 -16.26 0.85
N ARG A 263 -8.55 -15.19 0.29
CA ARG A 263 -9.46 -15.21 -0.86
C ARG A 263 -8.87 -14.36 -1.99
N ILE A 264 -8.89 -14.92 -3.20
CA ILE A 264 -8.34 -14.26 -4.38
C ILE A 264 -9.47 -13.58 -5.16
N GLY A 265 -9.30 -12.29 -5.44
CA GLY A 265 -10.16 -11.51 -6.30
C GLY A 265 -10.10 -11.95 -7.76
N ALA A 266 -10.84 -11.26 -8.61
CA ALA A 266 -11.03 -11.65 -10.01
C ALA A 266 -10.91 -10.46 -10.99
N GLY A 267 -9.96 -9.55 -10.73
CA GLY A 267 -9.58 -8.47 -11.63
C GLY A 267 -10.61 -7.36 -11.78
N ALA A 268 -11.25 -6.94 -10.69
CA ALA A 268 -12.24 -5.86 -10.70
C ALA A 268 -11.88 -4.79 -9.68
N TYR A 269 -11.48 -3.60 -10.13
CA TYR A 269 -11.07 -2.49 -9.24
C TYR A 269 -12.18 -2.11 -8.25
N ILE A 270 -13.44 -2.23 -8.67
CA ILE A 270 -14.58 -1.91 -7.81
C ILE A 270 -14.67 -2.82 -6.57
N CYS A 271 -14.00 -3.98 -6.55
CA CYS A 271 -13.90 -4.83 -5.36
C CYS A 271 -12.97 -4.26 -4.28
N GLY A 272 -12.25 -3.16 -4.56
CA GLY A 272 -11.64 -2.33 -3.51
C GLY A 272 -12.66 -1.54 -2.68
N GLU A 273 -13.90 -1.36 -3.15
CA GLU A 273 -14.98 -0.78 -2.34
C GLU A 273 -15.50 -1.81 -1.34
N GLU A 274 -15.64 -1.42 -0.06
CA GLU A 274 -15.87 -2.36 1.04
C GLU A 274 -17.12 -3.24 0.89
N THR A 275 -18.21 -2.78 0.26
CA THR A 275 -19.42 -3.60 0.09
C THR A 275 -19.37 -4.50 -1.14
N SER A 276 -18.76 -4.01 -2.22
CA SER A 276 -18.47 -4.81 -3.42
C SER A 276 -17.52 -5.97 -3.10
N LEU A 277 -16.51 -5.70 -2.25
CA LEU A 277 -15.60 -6.71 -1.70
C LEU A 277 -16.37 -7.82 -0.99
N LEU A 278 -17.31 -7.46 -0.11
CA LEU A 278 -18.11 -8.41 0.66
C LEU A 278 -19.02 -9.24 -0.24
N ASP A 279 -19.63 -8.64 -1.27
CA ASP A 279 -20.37 -9.38 -2.29
C ASP A 279 -19.48 -10.40 -3.02
N SER A 280 -18.26 -10.02 -3.37
CA SER A 280 -17.30 -10.94 -3.99
C SER A 280 -16.89 -12.08 -3.04
N LEU A 281 -16.67 -11.81 -1.76
CA LEU A 281 -16.39 -12.85 -0.74
C LEU A 281 -17.54 -13.85 -0.58
N GLU A 282 -18.78 -13.40 -0.77
CA GLU A 282 -19.99 -14.22 -0.76
C GLU A 282 -20.24 -14.97 -2.07
N GLY A 283 -19.32 -14.91 -3.04
CA GLY A 283 -19.44 -15.58 -4.33
C GLY A 283 -20.43 -14.90 -5.28
N LYS A 284 -20.83 -13.66 -5.00
CA LYS A 284 -21.68 -12.85 -5.88
C LYS A 284 -20.81 -12.01 -6.82
N ARG A 285 -21.45 -11.35 -7.78
CA ARG A 285 -20.80 -10.28 -8.56
C ARG A 285 -20.44 -9.13 -7.63
N GLY A 286 -19.26 -8.53 -7.80
CA GLY A 286 -18.80 -7.34 -7.08
C GLY A 286 -19.64 -6.10 -7.41
N LEU A 287 -20.83 -6.03 -6.80
CA LEU A 287 -21.72 -4.89 -6.88
C LEU A 287 -21.68 -4.15 -5.55
N ILE A 288 -21.66 -2.82 -5.61
CA ILE A 288 -21.83 -2.02 -4.41
C ILE A 288 -23.23 -2.27 -3.79
N ARG A 289 -23.28 -2.35 -2.46
CA ARG A 289 -24.54 -2.39 -1.69
C ARG A 289 -25.03 -0.97 -1.42
N PHE A 290 -26.33 -0.82 -1.17
CA PHE A 290 -26.84 0.46 -0.68
C PHE A 290 -26.42 0.65 0.79
N LYS A 291 -26.06 1.87 1.17
CA LYS A 291 -25.82 2.26 2.56
C LYS A 291 -26.88 3.29 2.96
N PRO A 292 -27.61 3.13 4.08
CA PRO A 292 -27.52 2.07 5.11
C PRO A 292 -28.07 0.69 4.69
N PRO A 293 -27.73 -0.42 5.41
CA PRO A 293 -26.89 -0.47 6.62
C PRO A 293 -25.37 -0.44 6.35
N LEU A 294 -24.58 -0.12 7.39
CA LEU A 294 -23.11 -0.14 7.31
C LEU A 294 -22.58 -1.57 7.49
N PRO A 295 -21.44 -1.94 6.86
CA PRO A 295 -20.81 -3.25 7.07
C PRO A 295 -20.47 -3.58 8.52
N ALA A 296 -20.21 -2.53 9.33
CA ALA A 296 -19.96 -2.69 10.77
C ALA A 296 -21.16 -3.24 11.55
N ILE A 297 -22.37 -3.18 10.98
CA ILE A 297 -23.60 -3.72 11.54
C ILE A 297 -24.02 -4.96 10.74
N GLU A 298 -24.13 -4.83 9.42
CA GLU A 298 -24.51 -5.91 8.48
C GLU A 298 -23.53 -5.96 7.30
N GLY A 299 -22.47 -6.74 7.46
CA GLY A 299 -21.39 -6.92 6.49
C GLY A 299 -21.38 -8.29 5.83
N LEU A 300 -20.29 -9.04 6.01
CA LEU A 300 -20.10 -10.37 5.44
C LEU A 300 -21.17 -11.32 5.96
N LEU A 301 -21.93 -11.95 5.04
CA LEU A 301 -23.02 -12.87 5.38
C LEU A 301 -24.07 -12.25 6.33
N GLY A 302 -24.24 -10.93 6.24
CA GLY A 302 -25.15 -10.16 7.10
C GLY A 302 -24.72 -10.07 8.56
N LYS A 303 -23.45 -10.30 8.88
CA LYS A 303 -22.90 -10.23 10.25
C LYS A 303 -22.07 -8.96 10.46
N PRO A 304 -21.92 -8.47 11.71
CA PRO A 304 -21.06 -7.33 12.02
C PRO A 304 -19.63 -7.62 11.57
N THR A 305 -19.09 -6.76 10.71
CA THR A 305 -17.82 -7.01 10.04
C THR A 305 -16.91 -5.79 10.12
N VAL A 306 -15.69 -6.00 10.61
CA VAL A 306 -14.61 -5.02 10.47
C VAL A 306 -14.06 -5.15 9.04
N VAL A 307 -14.15 -4.09 8.24
CA VAL A 307 -13.41 -3.99 6.97
C VAL A 307 -12.33 -2.93 7.11
N ASN A 308 -11.06 -3.35 7.01
CA ASN A 308 -9.90 -2.45 7.08
C ASN A 308 -8.89 -2.78 5.99
N ASN A 309 -8.18 -1.75 5.52
CA ASN A 309 -7.05 -1.88 4.61
C ASN A 309 -5.85 -2.54 5.31
N VAL A 310 -4.96 -3.18 4.55
CA VAL A 310 -3.74 -3.86 5.01
C VAL A 310 -2.90 -2.98 5.94
N LEU A 311 -2.56 -1.74 5.55
CA LEU A 311 -1.74 -0.87 6.42
C LEU A 311 -2.44 -0.44 7.70
N SER A 312 -3.78 -0.32 7.67
CA SER A 312 -4.54 -0.07 8.91
C SER A 312 -4.40 -1.21 9.90
N LEU A 313 -4.43 -2.45 9.42
CA LEU A 313 -4.27 -3.64 10.26
C LEU A 313 -2.80 -3.82 10.66
N GLY A 314 -1.85 -3.60 9.74
CA GLY A 314 -0.42 -3.67 10.04
C GLY A 314 0.01 -2.70 11.16
N ALA A 315 -0.55 -1.49 11.19
CA ALA A 315 -0.28 -0.51 12.25
C ALA A 315 -0.75 -0.95 13.65
N ILE A 316 -1.75 -1.84 13.74
CA ILE A 316 -2.28 -2.35 15.03
C ILE A 316 -1.20 -3.07 15.82
N SER A 317 -0.36 -3.85 15.15
CA SER A 317 0.75 -4.57 15.81
C SER A 317 1.68 -3.62 16.58
N THR A 318 2.12 -2.53 15.94
CA THR A 318 2.95 -1.49 16.55
C THR A 318 2.21 -0.73 17.65
N ILE A 319 0.95 -0.36 17.43
CA ILE A 319 0.14 0.35 18.44
C ILE A 319 0.02 -0.47 19.72
N LEU A 320 -0.24 -1.78 19.62
CA LEU A 320 -0.38 -2.63 20.80
C LEU A 320 0.99 -2.99 21.40
N ALA A 321 2.06 -3.08 20.62
CA ALA A 321 3.39 -3.36 21.13
C ALA A 321 3.99 -2.18 21.92
N GLU A 322 3.88 -0.96 21.39
CA GLU A 322 4.55 0.24 21.93
C GLU A 322 3.59 1.19 22.68
N GLY A 323 2.28 1.00 22.51
CA GLY A 323 1.23 1.81 23.14
C GLY A 323 0.69 2.93 22.24
N ALA A 324 -0.55 3.34 22.51
CA ALA A 324 -1.24 4.38 21.75
C ALA A 324 -0.50 5.74 21.73
N GLY A 325 0.11 6.13 22.85
CA GLY A 325 0.86 7.38 22.95
C GLY A 325 2.02 7.45 21.96
N TYR A 326 2.81 6.37 21.88
CA TYR A 326 3.93 6.26 20.95
C TYR A 326 3.49 6.52 19.50
N TYR A 327 2.42 5.86 19.04
CA TYR A 327 1.91 6.06 17.68
C TYR A 327 1.31 7.46 17.45
N ARG A 328 0.57 7.99 18.43
CA ARG A 328 -0.11 9.29 18.36
C ARG A 328 0.86 10.47 18.29
N ASP A 329 2.05 10.32 18.88
CA ASP A 329 3.05 11.38 18.94
C ASP A 329 3.71 11.64 17.57
N PHE A 330 3.50 10.76 16.59
CA PHE A 330 3.83 11.00 15.20
C PHE A 330 2.69 11.71 14.44
N GLY A 331 3.08 12.55 13.48
CA GLY A 331 2.16 13.27 12.59
C GLY A 331 1.67 14.60 13.16
N THR A 332 0.64 15.18 12.54
CA THR A 332 0.18 16.55 12.82
C THR A 332 -1.35 16.64 12.89
N GLY A 333 -1.86 17.45 13.83
CA GLY A 333 -3.29 17.74 13.95
C GLY A 333 -4.15 16.49 14.16
N ARG A 334 -5.02 16.18 13.19
CA ARG A 334 -5.87 14.98 13.17
C ARG A 334 -5.30 13.83 12.34
N SER A 335 -4.12 14.00 11.77
CA SER A 335 -3.43 12.99 10.96
C SER A 335 -2.28 12.44 11.79
N ARG A 336 -2.61 11.43 12.62
CA ARG A 336 -1.68 10.79 13.56
C ARG A 336 -0.99 9.57 12.96
N GLY A 337 0.16 9.23 13.51
CA GLY A 337 1.04 8.19 13.00
C GLY A 337 1.87 8.66 11.79
N THR A 338 2.27 7.70 10.98
CA THR A 338 3.04 7.91 9.76
C THR A 338 2.18 7.76 8.50
N LEU A 339 2.65 8.43 7.44
CA LEU A 339 2.22 8.31 6.07
C LEU A 339 3.25 7.46 5.32
N THR A 340 2.78 6.41 4.67
CA THR A 340 3.56 5.55 3.79
C THR A 340 3.41 6.06 2.37
N VAL A 341 4.33 6.89 1.91
CA VAL A 341 4.30 7.47 0.56
C VAL A 341 4.85 6.46 -0.44
N GLN A 342 4.15 6.29 -1.56
CA GLN A 342 4.59 5.44 -2.67
C GLN A 342 4.92 6.31 -3.87
N LEU A 343 6.22 6.53 -4.12
CA LEU A 343 6.70 7.32 -5.26
C LEU A 343 6.73 6.44 -6.51
N ALA A 344 5.90 6.79 -7.49
CA ALA A 344 5.66 6.01 -8.70
C ALA A 344 5.61 6.88 -9.97
N GLY A 345 5.48 6.23 -11.12
CA GLY A 345 5.43 6.89 -12.43
C GLY A 345 6.82 7.28 -12.93
N ASN A 346 6.94 8.45 -13.53
CA ASN A 346 8.20 8.97 -14.05
C ASN A 346 8.99 9.67 -12.92
N VAL A 347 9.58 8.88 -12.03
CA VAL A 347 10.38 9.35 -10.88
C VAL A 347 11.74 8.65 -10.85
N ARG A 348 12.81 9.39 -10.57
CA ARG A 348 14.18 8.86 -10.60
C ARG A 348 14.45 7.84 -9.50
N ARG A 349 14.02 8.17 -8.28
CA ARG A 349 14.17 7.34 -7.07
C ARG A 349 12.80 6.94 -6.54
N GLY A 350 12.15 6.03 -7.28
CA GLY A 350 10.84 5.47 -6.93
C GLY A 350 10.92 4.44 -5.80
N GLY A 351 9.87 4.32 -5.00
CA GLY A 351 9.90 3.46 -3.82
C GLY A 351 8.95 3.87 -2.70
N LEU A 352 9.10 3.23 -1.54
CA LEU A 352 8.34 3.50 -0.32
C LEU A 352 9.09 4.41 0.66
N VAL A 353 8.50 5.56 0.95
CA VAL A 353 8.98 6.53 1.94
C VAL A 353 7.98 6.61 3.09
N GLU A 354 8.35 6.12 4.28
CA GLU A 354 7.49 6.26 5.47
C GLU A 354 7.97 7.41 6.35
N ILE A 355 7.11 8.41 6.52
CA ILE A 355 7.41 9.63 7.28
C ILE A 355 6.16 10.09 8.05
N PRO A 356 6.30 10.90 9.11
CA PRO A 356 5.16 11.49 9.81
C PRO A 356 4.36 12.39 8.86
N PHE A 357 3.05 12.50 9.09
CA PHE A 357 2.23 13.48 8.38
C PHE A 357 2.77 14.90 8.60
N GLY A 358 3.07 15.63 7.53
CA GLY A 358 3.62 16.98 7.63
C GLY A 358 4.55 17.39 6.49
N ALA A 359 5.14 16.43 5.77
CA ALA A 359 5.98 16.76 4.61
C ALA A 359 5.17 17.35 3.45
N THR A 360 5.83 18.12 2.61
CA THR A 360 5.24 18.65 1.38
C THR A 360 5.37 17.68 0.21
N LEU A 361 4.54 17.87 -0.81
CA LEU A 361 4.67 17.08 -2.04
C LEU A 361 6.01 17.33 -2.74
N ARG A 362 6.51 18.58 -2.69
CA ARG A 362 7.83 18.96 -3.23
C ARG A 362 8.96 18.23 -2.53
N GLU A 363 8.98 18.19 -1.20
CA GLU A 363 9.98 17.45 -0.42
C GLU A 363 10.03 15.97 -0.81
N LEU A 364 8.88 15.36 -1.11
CA LEU A 364 8.81 13.96 -1.50
C LEU A 364 9.26 13.71 -2.94
N VAL A 365 8.82 14.52 -3.90
CA VAL A 365 9.14 14.28 -5.32
C VAL A 365 10.53 14.79 -5.69
N GLU A 366 10.92 15.99 -5.25
CA GLU A 366 12.23 16.56 -5.55
C GLU A 366 13.29 16.06 -4.55
N GLY A 367 12.96 16.03 -3.25
CA GLY A 367 13.89 15.61 -2.20
C GLY A 367 14.15 14.10 -2.20
N TYR A 368 13.13 13.27 -1.93
CA TYR A 368 13.28 11.81 -1.96
C TYR A 368 13.33 11.26 -3.39
N GLY A 369 12.40 11.67 -4.26
CA GLY A 369 12.27 11.17 -5.63
C GLY A 369 13.41 11.62 -6.55
N GLY A 370 14.05 12.76 -6.28
CA GLY A 370 15.12 13.29 -7.13
C GLY A 370 14.64 13.76 -8.51
N GLY A 371 13.37 14.16 -8.61
CA GLY A 371 12.74 14.55 -9.88
C GLY A 371 12.39 13.35 -10.77
N THR A 372 12.33 13.58 -12.07
CA THR A 372 11.88 12.58 -13.04
C THR A 372 12.99 11.62 -13.46
N ALA A 373 12.60 10.41 -13.84
CA ALA A 373 13.51 9.43 -14.43
C ALA A 373 14.00 9.88 -15.83
N SER A 374 13.16 10.59 -16.58
CA SER A 374 13.53 11.15 -17.89
C SER A 374 14.51 12.32 -17.81
N GLY A 375 14.70 12.93 -16.63
CA GLY A 375 15.48 14.14 -16.46
C GLY A 375 14.78 15.42 -16.93
N ARG A 376 13.54 15.31 -17.42
CA ARG A 376 12.70 16.44 -17.82
C ARG A 376 11.98 17.07 -16.62
N PRO A 377 11.49 18.32 -16.71
CA PRO A 377 10.74 18.94 -15.63
C PRO A 377 9.47 18.13 -15.28
N VAL A 378 9.14 18.05 -13.99
CA VAL A 378 7.82 17.56 -13.55
C VAL A 378 6.76 18.55 -14.03
N ARG A 379 5.64 18.06 -14.56
CA ARG A 379 4.51 18.90 -15.00
C ARG A 379 3.26 18.71 -14.18
N ALA A 380 2.94 17.46 -13.85
CA ALA A 380 1.76 17.11 -13.06
C ALA A 380 2.10 15.98 -12.10
N ILE A 381 1.48 16.01 -10.93
CA ILE A 381 1.58 14.93 -9.95
C ILE A 381 0.17 14.49 -9.57
N GLN A 382 -0.15 13.21 -9.80
CA GLN A 382 -1.42 12.65 -9.33
C GLN A 382 -1.23 12.11 -7.91
N VAL A 383 -2.10 12.52 -7.00
CA VAL A 383 -2.09 12.04 -5.60
C VAL A 383 -3.43 11.38 -5.29
N GLY A 384 -3.37 10.20 -4.67
CA GLY A 384 -4.57 9.48 -4.21
C GLY A 384 -5.17 8.50 -5.22
N GLY A 385 -4.36 8.00 -6.16
CA GLY A 385 -4.76 6.98 -7.14
C GLY A 385 -5.46 7.56 -8.38
N PRO A 386 -6.05 6.71 -9.24
CA PRO A 386 -6.67 7.11 -10.50
C PRO A 386 -7.88 8.04 -10.31
N LEU A 387 -8.50 8.02 -9.12
CA LEU A 387 -9.61 8.89 -8.74
C LEU A 387 -9.15 10.22 -8.11
N GLY A 388 -7.85 10.40 -7.93
CA GLY A 388 -7.25 11.60 -7.35
C GLY A 388 -7.00 12.73 -8.35
N ALA A 389 -6.83 13.95 -7.83
CA ALA A 389 -6.55 15.14 -8.62
C ALA A 389 -5.11 15.17 -9.15
N TYR A 390 -4.93 15.84 -10.30
CA TYR A 390 -3.61 16.24 -10.80
C TYR A 390 -3.22 17.60 -10.22
N LEU A 391 -2.10 17.64 -9.51
CA LEU A 391 -1.59 18.83 -8.83
C LEU A 391 -0.49 19.49 -9.70
N PRO A 392 -0.66 20.76 -10.10
CA PRO A 392 0.38 21.52 -10.79
C PRO A 392 1.44 22.02 -9.79
N GLU A 393 2.56 22.52 -10.32
CA GLU A 393 3.69 23.04 -9.54
C GLU A 393 3.28 24.03 -8.44
N SER A 394 2.30 24.89 -8.71
CA SER A 394 1.79 25.88 -7.75
C SER A 394 1.16 25.27 -6.48
N GLN A 395 0.94 23.95 -6.45
CA GLN A 395 0.34 23.23 -5.33
C GLN A 395 1.32 22.26 -4.64
N TRP A 396 2.58 22.15 -5.06
CA TRP A 396 3.50 21.14 -4.49
C TRP A 396 3.99 21.46 -3.08
N ASP A 397 3.82 22.69 -2.61
CA ASP A 397 4.12 23.08 -1.23
C ASP A 397 2.96 22.76 -0.26
N VAL A 398 1.90 22.09 -0.75
CA VAL A 398 0.84 21.57 0.11
C VAL A 398 1.39 20.51 1.07
N THR A 399 1.05 20.64 2.34
CA THR A 399 1.33 19.63 3.35
C THR A 399 0.53 18.36 3.07
N LEU A 400 1.18 17.20 3.01
CA LEU A 400 0.51 15.91 2.90
C LEU A 400 -0.14 15.51 4.22
N ASN A 401 -1.37 16.00 4.41
CA ASN A 401 -2.30 15.53 5.41
C ASN A 401 -3.73 15.57 4.84
N TYR A 402 -4.67 14.86 5.49
CA TYR A 402 -6.02 14.71 4.95
C TYR A 402 -6.76 16.05 4.75
N GLY A 403 -6.59 17.01 5.67
CA GLY A 403 -7.29 18.30 5.62
C GLY A 403 -6.74 19.18 4.52
N ALA A 404 -5.42 19.40 4.52
CA ALA A 404 -4.75 20.31 3.59
C ALA A 404 -4.94 19.92 2.12
N LEU A 405 -4.95 18.62 1.80
CA LEU A 405 -5.25 18.16 0.44
C LEU A 405 -6.72 18.37 0.07
N THR A 406 -7.64 18.13 1.01
CA THR A 406 -9.07 18.37 0.77
C THR A 406 -9.35 19.85 0.47
N ASP A 407 -8.67 20.76 1.17
CA ASP A 407 -8.84 22.22 1.03
C ASP A 407 -8.46 22.73 -0.37
N ILE A 408 -7.57 22.02 -1.08
CA ILE A 408 -7.19 22.34 -2.47
C ILE A 408 -7.96 21.51 -3.52
N GLY A 409 -8.94 20.71 -3.09
CA GLY A 409 -9.72 19.84 -3.97
C GLY A 409 -8.99 18.56 -4.39
N GLY A 410 -7.95 18.17 -3.66
CA GLY A 410 -7.24 16.90 -3.81
C GLY A 410 -7.65 15.87 -2.75
N MET A 411 -7.03 14.70 -2.81
CA MET A 411 -7.21 13.65 -1.81
C MET A 411 -5.89 12.92 -1.58
N LEU A 412 -5.66 12.45 -0.36
CA LEU A 412 -4.44 11.70 -0.04
C LEU A 412 -4.53 10.24 -0.52
N GLY A 413 -5.74 9.67 -0.50
CA GLY A 413 -5.96 8.26 -0.82
C GLY A 413 -5.09 7.35 0.05
N HIS A 414 -4.48 6.36 -0.59
CA HIS A 414 -3.54 5.41 0.02
C HIS A 414 -2.09 5.95 0.14
N GLY A 415 -1.83 7.20 -0.24
CA GLY A 415 -0.47 7.78 -0.23
C GLY A 415 0.35 7.53 -1.50
N GLY A 416 -0.29 7.01 -2.56
CA GLY A 416 0.31 6.88 -3.88
C GLY A 416 0.50 8.24 -4.56
N ILE A 417 1.70 8.44 -5.13
CA ILE A 417 2.11 9.66 -5.82
C ILE A 417 2.67 9.27 -7.19
N VAL A 418 1.96 9.62 -8.26
CA VAL A 418 2.37 9.33 -9.64
C VAL A 418 2.88 10.60 -10.30
N VAL A 419 4.17 10.60 -10.66
CA VAL A 419 4.85 11.75 -11.26
C VAL A 419 4.78 11.68 -12.79
N PHE A 420 4.41 12.80 -13.41
CA PHE A 420 4.39 13.00 -14.86
C PHE A 420 5.35 14.14 -15.24
N ASP A 421 6.17 13.93 -16.27
CA ASP A 421 7.01 15.00 -16.82
C ASP A 421 6.23 15.85 -17.84
N ASP A 422 6.88 16.86 -18.39
CA ASP A 422 6.32 17.78 -19.37
C ASP A 422 6.00 17.17 -20.76
N THR A 423 6.14 15.85 -20.95
CA THR A 423 5.58 15.15 -22.12
C THR A 423 4.11 14.82 -21.99
N VAL A 424 3.56 14.81 -20.77
CA VAL A 424 2.19 14.34 -20.54
C VAL A 424 1.18 15.19 -21.29
N ASP A 425 0.17 14.54 -21.87
CA ASP A 425 -1.02 15.18 -22.44
C ASP A 425 -2.18 15.02 -21.45
N MET A 426 -2.58 16.12 -20.81
CA MET A 426 -3.60 16.11 -19.77
C MET A 426 -5.02 15.91 -20.32
N ALA A 427 -5.26 16.14 -21.62
CA ALA A 427 -6.50 15.76 -22.25
C ALA A 427 -6.59 14.24 -22.40
N GLN A 428 -5.49 13.58 -22.76
CA GLN A 428 -5.41 12.11 -22.74
C GLN A 428 -5.58 11.55 -21.33
N GLN A 429 -4.99 12.18 -20.30
CA GLN A 429 -5.19 11.76 -18.91
C GLN A 429 -6.64 11.90 -18.44
N ALA A 430 -7.32 13.00 -18.80
CA ALA A 430 -8.75 13.16 -18.52
C ALA A 430 -9.61 12.13 -19.26
N ARG A 431 -9.28 11.85 -20.52
CA ARG A 431 -9.93 10.79 -21.32
C ARG A 431 -9.76 9.42 -20.67
N PHE A 432 -8.54 9.10 -20.23
CA PHE A 432 -8.22 7.85 -19.55
C PHE A 432 -9.02 7.69 -18.25
N ALA A 433 -9.21 8.75 -17.46
CA ALA A 433 -10.02 8.68 -16.24
C ALA A 433 -11.48 8.26 -16.54
N MET A 434 -12.07 8.79 -17.63
CA MET A 434 -13.40 8.39 -18.08
C MET A 434 -13.42 6.95 -18.62
N GLU A 435 -12.40 6.56 -19.38
CA GLU A 435 -12.24 5.19 -19.90
C GLU A 435 -12.10 4.16 -18.77
N PHE A 436 -11.25 4.45 -17.79
CA PHE A 436 -11.07 3.63 -16.59
C PHE A 436 -12.40 3.45 -15.84
N CYS A 437 -13.15 4.53 -15.63
CA CYS A 437 -14.48 4.47 -15.01
C CYS A 437 -15.46 3.60 -15.83
N ALA A 438 -15.40 3.68 -17.16
CA ALA A 438 -16.26 2.88 -18.04
C ALA A 438 -15.94 1.38 -17.95
N VAL A 439 -14.66 1.02 -17.89
CA VAL A 439 -14.17 -0.36 -17.76
C VAL A 439 -14.51 -0.93 -16.38
N GLU A 440 -14.24 -0.17 -15.32
CA GLU A 440 -14.32 -0.64 -13.93
C GLU A 440 -15.68 -0.39 -13.26
N SER A 441 -16.65 0.15 -14.01
CA SER A 441 -18.00 0.35 -13.49
C SER A 441 -18.65 -0.99 -13.12
N CYS A 442 -19.10 -1.16 -11.88
CA CYS A 442 -19.95 -2.31 -11.51
C CYS A 442 -21.30 -2.32 -12.26
N GLY A 443 -21.65 -1.21 -12.92
CA GLY A 443 -22.81 -1.07 -13.78
C GLY A 443 -24.10 -0.60 -13.10
N LYS A 444 -24.07 -0.37 -11.78
CA LYS A 444 -25.26 -0.03 -10.98
C LYS A 444 -25.78 1.39 -11.22
N CYS A 445 -24.90 2.38 -11.36
CA CYS A 445 -25.28 3.79 -11.54
C CYS A 445 -25.19 4.18 -13.01
N THR A 446 -26.24 4.78 -13.57
CA THR A 446 -26.25 5.25 -14.97
C THR A 446 -25.15 6.28 -15.27
N PRO A 447 -24.89 7.30 -14.42
CA PRO A 447 -23.79 8.24 -14.66
C PRO A 447 -22.43 7.55 -14.75
N CYS A 448 -22.16 6.61 -13.84
CA CYS A 448 -20.91 5.84 -13.84
C CYS A 448 -20.79 4.87 -15.03
N ARG A 449 -21.86 4.16 -15.40
CA ARG A 449 -21.82 3.12 -16.45
C ARG A 449 -21.88 3.68 -17.86
N VAL A 450 -22.71 4.69 -18.08
CA VAL A 450 -22.99 5.26 -19.41
C VAL A 450 -22.34 6.63 -19.56
N GLY A 451 -22.41 7.44 -18.51
CA GLY A 451 -21.86 8.79 -18.53
C GLY A 451 -20.35 8.79 -18.78
N SER A 452 -19.59 7.89 -18.15
CA SER A 452 -18.16 7.69 -18.40
C SER A 452 -17.83 7.44 -19.89
N VAL A 453 -18.56 6.55 -20.57
CA VAL A 453 -18.43 6.30 -22.01
C VAL A 453 -18.69 7.59 -22.80
N ARG A 454 -19.72 8.37 -22.44
CA ARG A 454 -19.99 9.67 -23.07
C ARG A 454 -18.90 10.69 -22.78
N GLY A 455 -18.29 10.64 -21.60
CA GLY A 455 -17.15 11.48 -21.22
C GLY A 455 -15.95 11.26 -22.14
N VAL A 456 -15.65 9.99 -22.47
CA VAL A 456 -14.62 9.65 -23.48
C VAL A 456 -14.94 10.30 -24.82
N GLU A 457 -16.16 10.10 -25.35
CA GLU A 457 -16.60 10.67 -26.63
C GLU A 457 -16.54 12.21 -26.66
N VAL A 458 -16.92 12.86 -25.56
CA VAL A 458 -16.93 14.32 -25.43
C VAL A 458 -15.51 14.88 -25.39
N ILE A 459 -14.59 14.23 -24.67
CA ILE A 459 -13.18 14.64 -24.63
C ILE A 459 -12.53 14.46 -26.01
N ASP A 460 -12.82 13.37 -26.73
CA ASP A 460 -12.35 13.16 -28.10
C ASP A 460 -12.77 14.30 -29.03
N ARG A 461 -14.01 14.80 -28.90
CA ARG A 461 -14.51 15.97 -29.65
C ARG A 461 -13.83 17.27 -29.27
N ILE A 462 -13.56 17.50 -27.98
CA ILE A 462 -12.83 18.67 -27.47
C ILE A 462 -11.43 18.73 -28.10
N VAL A 463 -10.70 17.62 -28.04
CA VAL A 463 -9.34 17.50 -28.61
C VAL A 463 -9.37 17.71 -30.12
N ALA A 464 -10.37 17.15 -30.82
CA ALA A 464 -10.56 17.33 -32.27
C ALA A 464 -11.10 18.72 -32.68
N ASN A 465 -11.29 19.66 -31.75
CA ASN A 465 -11.85 20.99 -31.98
C ASN A 465 -13.27 21.00 -32.62
N GLN A 466 -14.08 19.99 -32.30
CA GLN A 466 -15.47 19.91 -32.76
C GLN A 466 -16.38 20.56 -31.73
N ASP A 467 -16.97 21.72 -32.04
CA ASP A 467 -17.84 22.49 -31.12
C ASP A 467 -17.27 22.59 -29.68
N ARG A 468 -15.97 22.90 -29.57
CA ARG A 468 -15.18 22.79 -28.33
C ARG A 468 -15.84 23.47 -27.13
N GLU A 469 -16.29 24.71 -27.30
CA GLU A 469 -16.92 25.48 -26.21
C GLU A 469 -18.20 24.81 -25.69
N PHE A 470 -19.00 24.23 -26.59
CA PHE A 470 -20.20 23.49 -26.21
C PHE A 470 -19.84 22.18 -25.50
N ASN A 471 -18.89 21.42 -26.04
CA ASN A 471 -18.48 20.14 -25.45
C ASN A 471 -17.81 20.31 -24.08
N LEU A 472 -17.10 21.42 -23.82
CA LEU A 472 -16.59 21.74 -22.48
C LEU A 472 -17.71 21.92 -21.44
N LYS A 473 -18.82 22.57 -21.82
CA LYS A 473 -20.01 22.70 -20.95
C LYS A 473 -20.66 21.34 -20.71
N VAL A 474 -20.80 20.52 -21.75
CA VAL A 474 -21.33 19.14 -21.64
C VAL A 474 -20.47 18.28 -20.71
N LEU A 475 -19.13 18.42 -20.77
CA LEU A 475 -18.23 17.68 -19.91
C LEU A 475 -18.36 18.10 -18.44
N ASP A 476 -18.52 19.39 -18.15
CA ASP A 476 -18.74 19.85 -16.77
C ASP A 476 -20.09 19.40 -16.21
N ASP A 477 -21.17 19.52 -17.00
CA ASP A 477 -22.51 19.00 -16.65
C ASP A 477 -22.47 17.49 -16.36
N LEU A 478 -21.73 16.73 -17.18
CA LEU A 478 -21.53 15.30 -16.97
C LEU A 478 -20.75 15.04 -15.66
N CYS A 479 -19.68 15.79 -15.41
CA CYS A 479 -18.89 15.67 -14.19
C CYS A 479 -19.75 15.94 -12.94
N GLU A 480 -20.61 16.96 -12.96
CA GLU A 480 -21.56 17.23 -11.87
C GLU A 480 -22.57 16.09 -11.70
N THR A 481 -23.07 15.55 -12.81
CA THR A 481 -24.01 14.41 -12.80
C THR A 481 -23.36 13.16 -12.20
N MET A 482 -22.09 12.90 -12.49
CA MET A 482 -21.35 11.77 -11.93
C MET A 482 -21.06 11.95 -10.44
N ASP A 483 -20.64 13.14 -10.03
CA ASP A 483 -20.40 13.51 -8.63
C ASP A 483 -21.65 13.30 -7.77
N LYS A 484 -22.79 13.86 -8.20
CA LYS A 484 -24.06 13.81 -7.44
C LYS A 484 -24.85 12.51 -7.61
N GLY A 485 -24.67 11.82 -8.75
CA GLY A 485 -25.50 10.68 -9.16
C GLY A 485 -24.86 9.31 -8.99
N SER A 486 -23.70 9.22 -8.32
CA SER A 486 -22.98 7.97 -8.09
C SER A 486 -23.11 7.47 -6.66
N LEU A 487 -23.41 6.18 -6.51
CA LEU A 487 -23.56 5.53 -5.21
C LEU A 487 -22.22 5.24 -4.51
N CYS A 488 -21.10 5.33 -5.22
CA CYS A 488 -19.75 5.09 -4.66
C CYS A 488 -18.70 5.99 -5.33
N ALA A 489 -17.49 5.97 -4.77
CA ALA A 489 -16.36 6.80 -5.18
C ALA A 489 -15.91 6.58 -6.63
N MET A 490 -16.07 5.38 -7.21
CA MET A 490 -15.70 5.13 -8.61
C MET A 490 -16.35 6.17 -9.55
N GLY A 491 -17.67 6.28 -9.51
CA GLY A 491 -18.37 7.28 -10.31
C GLY A 491 -18.23 8.69 -9.73
N GLY A 492 -18.30 8.83 -8.39
CA GLY A 492 -18.34 10.15 -7.73
C GLY A 492 -17.01 10.92 -7.78
N LEU A 493 -15.88 10.21 -7.85
CA LEU A 493 -14.54 10.81 -7.86
C LEU A 493 -13.85 10.76 -9.23
N THR A 494 -14.35 10.02 -10.22
CA THR A 494 -13.87 10.13 -11.62
C THR A 494 -13.83 11.58 -12.15
N PRO A 495 -14.78 12.48 -11.79
CA PRO A 495 -14.69 13.89 -12.13
C PRO A 495 -13.44 14.61 -11.62
N MET A 496 -12.80 14.15 -10.54
CA MET A 496 -11.67 14.84 -9.89
C MET A 496 -10.42 14.95 -10.80
N PRO A 497 -9.87 13.86 -11.37
CA PRO A 497 -8.77 13.95 -12.34
C PRO A 497 -9.16 14.75 -13.58
N VAL A 498 -10.41 14.64 -14.06
CA VAL A 498 -10.89 15.34 -15.27
C VAL A 498 -10.94 16.86 -15.04
N ARG A 499 -11.58 17.29 -13.95
CA ARG A 499 -11.71 18.72 -13.60
C ARG A 499 -10.37 19.35 -13.26
N SER A 500 -9.50 18.64 -12.54
CA SER A 500 -8.16 19.16 -12.22
C SER A 500 -7.29 19.29 -13.48
N ALA A 501 -7.34 18.31 -14.39
CA ALA A 501 -6.67 18.40 -15.69
C ALA A 501 -7.14 19.63 -16.50
N LEU A 502 -8.46 19.80 -16.66
CA LEU A 502 -9.05 20.95 -17.36
C LEU A 502 -8.68 22.30 -16.73
N LYS A 503 -8.75 22.37 -15.40
CA LYS A 503 -8.52 23.62 -14.65
C LYS A 503 -7.06 24.05 -14.69
N HIS A 504 -6.13 23.10 -14.51
CA HIS A 504 -4.72 23.40 -14.32
C HIS A 504 -3.91 23.33 -15.62
N PHE A 505 -4.39 22.60 -16.62
CA PHE A 505 -3.69 22.38 -17.88
C PHE A 505 -4.61 22.60 -19.10
N PRO A 506 -5.30 23.76 -19.20
CA PRO A 506 -6.30 23.99 -20.26
C PRO A 506 -5.71 24.01 -21.67
N ALA A 507 -4.42 24.32 -21.82
CA ALA A 507 -3.71 24.33 -23.09
C ALA A 507 -3.79 22.98 -23.83
N ASP A 508 -3.82 21.86 -23.10
CA ASP A 508 -3.89 20.51 -23.68
C ASP A 508 -5.27 20.20 -24.27
N PHE A 509 -6.28 20.96 -23.87
CA PHE A 509 -7.64 20.90 -24.41
C PHE A 509 -7.85 21.91 -25.56
N GLY A 510 -6.78 22.60 -25.97
CA GLY A 510 -6.75 23.57 -27.07
C GLY A 510 -7.24 24.97 -26.69
N ALA A 511 -7.05 25.39 -25.44
CA ALA A 511 -7.31 26.74 -24.95
C ALA A 511 -6.20 27.75 -25.30
#